data_AF-A0A379WFT3-F1
#
_entry.id   AF-A0A379WFT3-F1
#
_cell.length_a   1.000
_cell.length_b   1.000
_cell.length_c   1.000
_cell.angle_alpha   90.00
_cell.angle_beta   90.00
_cell.angle_gamma   90.00
#
_symmetry.space_group_name_H-M   'P 1'
#
loop_
_entity.id
_entity.type
_entity.pdbx_description
1 polymer ?
#
loop_
_entity_poly.entity_id
_entity_poly.type
_entity_poly.pdbx_seq_one_letter_code
_entity_poly.pdbx_strand_id
1 'polypeptide(L)' 'MLTLDSQLYPQISGHKSRFAIRFMPLDSENGLVPERLDFELACC' A
#
# COMPACT_ATOMS: atom_id res chain seq x y z
N MET A 1 -3.76 1.94 -10.96
CA MET A 1 -2.78 0.85 -10.99
C MET A 1 -1.55 1.22 -10.17
N LEU A 2 -1.14 0.43 -9.16
CA LEU A 2 0.12 0.68 -8.43
C LEU A 2 1.29 0.40 -9.39
N THR A 3 2.20 1.36 -9.59
CA THR A 3 3.33 1.17 -10.51
C THR A 3 4.43 0.35 -9.83
N LEU A 4 5.04 -0.59 -10.57
CA LEU A 4 6.13 -1.42 -10.05
C LEU A 4 7.33 -0.57 -9.58
N ASP A 5 7.50 0.61 -10.17
CA ASP A 5 8.54 1.57 -9.86
C ASP A 5 8.46 2.13 -8.43
N SER A 6 7.28 2.09 -7.81
CA SER A 6 7.10 2.58 -6.43
C SER A 6 7.78 1.68 -5.39
N GLN A 7 8.09 0.43 -5.71
CA GLN A 7 8.69 -0.55 -4.79
C GLN A 7 7.96 -0.66 -3.44
N LEU A 8 6.64 -0.46 -3.46
CA LEU A 8 5.77 -0.62 -2.30
C LEU A 8 4.83 -1.81 -2.48
N TYR A 9 4.44 -2.42 -1.37
CA TYR A 9 3.37 -3.42 -1.34
C TYR A 9 2.29 -3.03 -0.32
N PRO A 10 1.02 -3.36 -0.59
CA PRO A 10 -0.04 -3.15 0.39
C PRO A 10 0.00 -4.24 1.47
N GLN A 11 0.14 -3.81 2.72
CA GLN A 11 -0.16 -4.62 3.90
C GLN A 11 -1.59 -4.31 4.34
N ILE A 12 -2.48 -5.31 4.25
CA ILE A 12 -3.92 -5.14 4.48
C ILE A 12 -4.33 -5.84 5.78
N SER A 13 -5.11 -5.16 6.61
CA SER A 13 -5.75 -5.73 7.79
C SER A 13 -7.24 -5.41 7.81
N GLY A 14 -8.02 -6.20 8.55
CA GLY A 14 -9.48 -6.07 8.60
C GLY A 14 -10.05 -6.22 10.01
N HIS A 15 -11.14 -5.52 10.29
CA HIS A 15 -11.95 -5.68 11.50
C HIS A 15 -13.42 -5.40 11.22
N LYS A 16 -14.26 -6.44 11.30
CA LYS A 16 -15.68 -6.42 10.89
C LYS A 16 -15.81 -5.98 9.42
N SER A 17 -16.59 -4.94 9.12
CA SER A 17 -16.76 -4.37 7.78
C SER A 17 -15.70 -3.34 7.39
N ARG A 18 -14.69 -3.09 8.23
CA ARG A 18 -13.64 -2.11 7.97
C ARG A 18 -12.34 -2.79 7.58
N PHE A 19 -11.59 -2.17 6.68
CA PHE A 19 -10.23 -2.55 6.35
C PHE A 19 -9.29 -1.34 6.50
N ALA A 20 -8.01 -1.64 6.68
CA ALA A 20 -6.92 -0.66 6.66
C ALA A 20 -5.85 -1.16 5.70
N ILE A 21 -5.42 -0.28 4.80
CA ILE A 21 -4.32 -0.53 3.86
C ILE A 21 -3.15 0.34 4.31
N ARG A 22 -2.01 -0.29 4.57
CA ARG A 22 -0.74 0.39 4.81
C ARG A 22 0.22 -0.02 3.69
N PHE A 23 0.77 0.96 2.97
CA PHE A 23 1.84 0.67 2.02
C PHE A 23 3.16 0.57 2.75
N MET A 24 3.89 -0.51 2.51
CA MET A 24 5.20 -0.78 3.08
C MET A 24 6.23 -0.88 1.95
N PRO A 25 7.46 -0.38 2.15
CA PRO A 25 8.50 -0.54 1.16
C PRO A 25 8.99 -1.99 1.08
N LEU A 26 9.37 -2.43 -0.12
CA LEU A 26 10.01 -3.73 -0.34
C LEU A 26 11.37 -3.83 0.37
N ASP A 27 12.16 -2.76 0.34
CA ASP A 27 13.34 -2.59 1.18
C ASP A 27 12.93 -1.90 2.48
N SER A 28 12.90 -2.65 3.59
CA SER A 28 12.51 -2.12 4.90
C SER A 28 13.53 -1.18 5.54
N GLU A 29 14.79 -1.20 5.10
CA GLU A 29 15.84 -0.35 5.68
C GLU A 29 15.97 0.97 4.93
N ASN A 30 15.91 0.95 3.59
CA ASN A 30 16.16 2.15 2.77
C ASN A 30 14.96 2.60 1.95
N GLY A 31 13.89 1.82 1.90
CA GLY A 31 12.72 2.16 1.09
C GLY A 31 11.89 3.29 1.72
N LEU A 32 11.35 4.15 0.86
CA LEU A 32 10.58 5.32 1.26
C LEU A 32 9.12 5.16 0.82
N VAL A 33 8.21 5.52 1.71
CA VAL A 33 6.79 5.67 1.38
C VAL A 33 6.54 7.17 1.11
N PRO A 34 6.08 7.56 -0.08
CA PRO A 34 5.80 8.95 -0.39
C PRO A 34 4.60 9.44 0.44
N GLU A 35 4.54 10.76 0.69
CA GLU A 35 3.43 11.38 1.41
C GLU A 35 2.09 11.22 0.65
N ARG A 36 2.15 11.18 -0.68
CA ARG A 36 0.98 10.95 -1.56
C ARG A 36 1.27 9.78 -2.49
N LEU A 37 0.34 8.84 -2.53
CA LEU A 37 0.38 7.68 -3.41
C LEU A 37 -0.98 7.53 -4.09
N ASP A 38 -1.00 7.71 -5.41
CA ASP A 38 -2.20 7.48 -6.21
C ASP A 38 -2.32 5.99 -6.54
N PHE A 39 -3.48 5.39 -6.25
CA PHE A 39 -3.77 3.99 -6.56
C PHE A 39 -5.26 3.77 -6.82
N GLU A 40 -5.58 2.61 -7.38
CA GLU A 40 -6.95 2.19 -7.66
C GLU A 40 -7.33 1.04 -6.73
N LEU A 41 -8.55 1.08 -6.21
CA LEU A 41 -9.10 0.04 -5.33
C LEU A 41 -10.48 -0.35 -5.85
N ALA A 42 -10.73 -1.66 -5.97
CA ALA A 42 -12.05 -2.23 -6.22
C ALA A 42 -12.50 -3.03 -5.00
N CYS A 43 -13.74 -2.87 -4.59
CA CYS A 43 -14.40 -3.71 -3.57
C CYS A 43 -15.51 -4.50 -4.28
N CYS A 44 -15.37 -5.83 -4.29
CA CYS A 44 -16.28 -6.76 -4.97
C CYS A 44 -17.24 -7.44 -4.00
#